data_AF-A0A817SPT1-F1
#
_entry.id   AF-A0A817SPT1-F1
#
_cell.length_a   1.000
_cell.length_b   1.000
_cell.length_c   1.000
_cell.angle_alpha   90.00
_cell.angle_beta   90.00
_cell.angle_gamma   90.00
#
_symmetry.space_group_name_H-M   'P 1'
#
loop_
_entity.id
_entity.type
_entity.pdbx_description
1 polymer ?
#
loop_
_entity_poly.entity_id
_entity_poly.type
_entity_poly.pdbx_seq_one_letter_code
_entity_poly.pdbx_strand_id
1 'polypeptide(L)'
;MVLLATNKWPTYVNNISIRITKPKYIPDCFALVVRYVPNDMKPELVKKEIKRTIPSADNIKQIHYSYERKSNDFKFTVTDLNEYNTALELGRISICNRWLTITPFLTGYRMTFCTKCWKIGQVREQFKASLQRCRVYLDEISKKEEHNCTKRQKCAQCGSEHNSLHGTCHTTISI
;
A
#
# COMPACT_ATOMS: atom_id res chain seq x y z
N MET A 1 -13.22 -1.12 -17.37
CA MET A 1 -14.20 -0.05 -17.02
C MET A 1 -13.43 1.13 -16.47
N VAL A 2 -13.47 2.30 -17.12
CA VAL A 2 -12.70 3.47 -16.66
C VAL A 2 -13.37 4.11 -15.43
N LEU A 3 -12.62 4.20 -14.33
CA LEU A 3 -13.09 4.62 -13.00
C LEU A 3 -13.57 6.07 -12.95
N LEU A 4 -13.10 6.92 -13.87
CA LEU A 4 -13.49 8.34 -13.98
C LEU A 4 -14.29 8.65 -15.25
N ALA A 5 -14.87 7.64 -15.91
CA ALA A 5 -15.62 7.82 -17.16
C ALA A 5 -16.79 8.80 -17.01
N THR A 6 -16.87 9.79 -17.88
CA THR A 6 -17.83 10.90 -17.80
C THR A 6 -19.28 10.49 -18.08
N ASN A 7 -19.47 9.47 -18.91
CA ASN A 7 -20.77 8.98 -19.37
C ASN A 7 -21.43 7.99 -18.40
N LYS A 8 -20.80 7.67 -17.27
CA LYS A 8 -21.30 6.70 -16.29
C LYS A 8 -21.89 7.32 -15.02
N TRP A 9 -21.82 8.64 -14.89
CA TRP A 9 -22.34 9.35 -13.72
C TRP A 9 -23.74 9.90 -13.99
N PRO A 10 -24.70 9.74 -13.07
CA PRO A 10 -26.04 10.26 -13.25
C PRO A 10 -26.02 11.79 -13.23
N THR A 11 -26.61 12.40 -14.26
CA THR A 11 -26.82 13.86 -14.35
C THR A 11 -28.13 14.30 -13.70
N TYR A 12 -29.04 13.34 -13.45
CA TYR A 12 -30.34 13.55 -12.83
C TYR A 12 -30.62 12.46 -11.79
N VAL A 13 -31.18 12.86 -10.65
CA VAL A 13 -31.83 11.95 -9.69
C VAL A 13 -33.12 12.64 -9.26
N ASN A 14 -34.27 11.97 -9.39
CA ASN A 14 -35.58 12.49 -8.99
C ASN A 14 -35.88 13.91 -9.52
N ASN A 15 -35.65 14.14 -10.82
CA ASN A 15 -35.83 15.45 -11.49
C ASN A 15 -34.97 16.60 -10.95
N ILE A 16 -33.98 16.32 -10.11
CA ILE A 16 -33.00 17.30 -9.66
C ILE A 16 -31.74 17.17 -10.54
N SER A 17 -31.32 18.26 -11.17
CA SER A 17 -30.05 18.32 -11.89
C SER A 17 -28.89 18.30 -10.90
N ILE A 18 -28.03 17.30 -11.00
CA ILE A 18 -26.88 17.16 -10.10
C ILE A 18 -25.62 17.62 -10.83
N ARG A 19 -24.84 18.49 -10.19
CA ARG A 19 -23.50 18.85 -10.64
C ARG A 19 -22.47 18.04 -9.87
N ILE A 20 -21.88 17.05 -10.52
CA ILE A 20 -20.88 16.18 -9.89
C ILE A 20 -19.51 16.83 -9.98
N THR A 21 -18.94 17.18 -8.82
CA THR A 21 -17.54 17.61 -8.71
C THR A 21 -16.65 16.37 -8.69
N LYS A 22 -15.96 16.13 -9.81
CA LYS A 22 -15.07 14.98 -9.96
C LYS A 22 -13.82 15.14 -9.07
N PRO A 23 -13.32 14.06 -8.47
CA PRO A 23 -12.00 14.10 -7.85
C PRO A 23 -10.94 14.38 -8.93
N LYS A 24 -10.00 15.29 -8.63
CA LYS A 24 -8.91 15.64 -9.55
C LYS A 24 -7.95 14.49 -9.83
N TYR A 25 -7.90 13.52 -8.91
CA TYR A 25 -6.97 12.39 -8.95
C TYR A 25 -7.70 11.12 -8.56
N ILE A 26 -7.23 9.99 -9.08
CA ILE A 26 -7.72 8.69 -8.64
C ILE A 26 -7.34 8.47 -7.18
N PRO A 27 -8.29 8.04 -6.34
CA PRO A 27 -8.01 7.70 -4.97
C PRO A 27 -6.93 6.65 -4.85
N ASP A 28 -6.16 6.80 -3.79
CA ASP A 28 -4.95 6.07 -3.52
C ASP A 28 -5.19 4.57 -3.26
N CYS A 29 -6.45 4.16 -3.07
CA CYS A 29 -6.89 2.76 -2.99
C CYS A 29 -6.89 2.01 -4.34
N PHE A 30 -6.88 2.73 -5.47
CA PHE A 30 -6.71 2.15 -6.82
C PHE A 30 -5.26 2.28 -7.31
N ALA A 31 -4.33 2.50 -6.38
CA ALA A 31 -2.91 2.47 -6.69
C ALA A 31 -2.34 1.06 -6.52
N LEU A 32 -1.39 0.75 -7.37
CA LEU A 32 -0.56 -0.45 -7.34
C LEU A 32 0.89 -0.07 -7.09
N VAL A 33 1.68 -1.05 -6.66
CA VAL A 33 3.12 -0.92 -6.45
C VAL A 33 3.83 -2.04 -7.16
N VAL A 34 4.79 -1.70 -8.04
CA VAL A 34 5.82 -2.65 -8.47
C VAL A 34 6.91 -2.66 -7.41
N ARG A 35 7.21 -3.83 -6.85
CA ARG A 35 8.19 -3.99 -5.78
C ARG A 35 9.50 -4.57 -6.28
N TYR A 36 10.56 -4.31 -5.51
CA TYR A 36 11.88 -4.91 -5.69
C TYR A 36 12.54 -4.58 -7.02
N VAL A 37 12.29 -3.38 -7.54
CA VAL A 37 12.98 -2.87 -8.74
C VAL A 37 14.47 -2.68 -8.41
N PRO A 38 15.38 -3.28 -9.17
CA PRO A 38 16.83 -3.12 -8.94
C PRO A 38 17.29 -1.65 -8.98
N ASN A 39 18.24 -1.28 -8.12
CA ASN A 39 18.71 0.11 -8.01
C ASN A 39 19.48 0.61 -9.24
N ASP A 40 20.07 -0.30 -10.01
CA ASP A 40 20.77 -0.05 -11.27
C ASP A 40 19.81 0.26 -12.44
N MET A 41 18.50 0.03 -12.26
CA MET A 41 17.51 0.26 -13.31
C MET A 41 17.10 1.73 -13.41
N LYS A 42 17.16 2.29 -14.62
CA LYS A 42 16.76 3.68 -14.88
C LYS A 42 15.25 3.88 -14.63
N PRO A 43 14.83 4.83 -13.78
CA PRO A 43 13.41 5.06 -13.46
C PRO A 43 12.51 5.31 -14.67
N GLU A 44 13.01 6.02 -15.68
CA GLU A 44 12.23 6.31 -16.91
C GLU A 44 11.88 5.06 -17.70
N LEU A 45 12.77 4.06 -17.68
CA LEU A 45 12.53 2.81 -18.38
C LEU A 45 11.51 1.94 -17.62
N VAL A 46 11.57 1.93 -16.28
CA VAL A 46 10.55 1.31 -15.42
C VAL A 46 9.17 1.90 -15.72
N LYS A 47 9.06 3.23 -15.76
CA LYS A 47 7.80 3.94 -16.08
C LYS A 47 7.27 3.54 -17.45
N LYS A 48 8.14 3.45 -18.46
CA LYS A 48 7.77 3.06 -19.82
C LYS A 48 7.23 1.62 -19.86
N GLU A 49 7.89 0.67 -19.22
CA GLU A 49 7.46 -0.73 -19.18
C GLU A 49 6.15 -0.94 -18.41
N ILE A 50 5.96 -0.22 -17.29
CA ILE A 50 4.69 -0.20 -16.55
C ILE A 50 3.57 0.27 -17.48
N LYS A 51 3.76 1.40 -18.18
CA LYS A 51 2.75 1.97 -19.08
C LYS A 51 2.52 1.14 -20.35
N ARG A 52 3.53 0.39 -20.79
CA ARG A 52 3.39 -0.59 -21.89
C ARG A 52 2.51 -1.77 -21.50
N THR A 53 2.64 -2.25 -20.26
CA THR A 53 1.88 -3.42 -19.77
C THR A 53 0.49 -3.03 -19.27
N ILE A 54 0.38 -1.87 -18.63
CA ILE A 54 -0.85 -1.33 -18.04
C ILE A 54 -1.06 0.07 -18.64
N PRO A 55 -1.68 0.17 -19.83
CA PRO A 55 -1.85 1.45 -20.53
C PRO A 55 -2.56 2.53 -19.71
N SER A 56 -3.49 2.12 -18.85
CA SER A 56 -4.25 3.04 -17.98
C SER A 56 -3.48 3.48 -16.72
N ALA A 57 -2.21 3.10 -16.59
CA ALA A 57 -1.33 3.53 -15.50
C ALA A 57 -0.96 5.01 -15.61
N ASP A 58 -1.09 5.70 -14.48
CA ASP A 58 -0.82 7.13 -14.34
C ASP A 58 -0.14 7.43 -12.98
N ASN A 59 0.37 8.65 -12.81
CA ASN A 59 1.04 9.11 -11.59
C ASN A 59 2.15 8.18 -11.09
N ILE A 60 2.93 7.62 -12.01
CA ILE A 60 4.01 6.67 -11.70
C ILE A 60 5.15 7.40 -10.97
N LYS A 61 5.38 7.04 -9.71
CA LYS A 61 6.37 7.65 -8.81
C LYS A 61 7.17 6.60 -8.07
N GLN A 62 8.47 6.84 -7.93
CA GLN A 62 9.31 6.04 -7.04
C GLN A 62 8.99 6.37 -5.58
N ILE A 63 8.78 5.34 -4.77
CA ILE A 63 8.54 5.48 -3.33
C ILE A 63 9.88 5.80 -2.66
N HIS A 64 9.93 6.91 -1.94
CA HIS A 64 11.06 7.28 -1.12
C HIS A 64 10.84 6.76 0.30
N TYR A 65 11.75 5.91 0.76
CA TYR A 65 11.75 5.39 2.12
C TYR A 65 12.70 6.22 2.98
N SER A 66 12.41 6.35 4.27
CA SER A 66 13.27 7.03 5.23
C SER A 66 14.52 6.23 5.63
N TYR A 67 14.67 5.01 5.09
CA TYR A 67 15.75 4.08 5.37
C TYR A 67 16.29 3.51 4.05
N GLU A 68 17.55 3.09 4.05
CA GLU A 68 18.19 2.54 2.85
C GLU A 68 17.60 1.18 2.48
N ARG A 69 17.39 0.98 1.17
CA ARG A 69 16.94 -0.30 0.62
C ARG A 69 17.82 -0.70 -0.56
N LYS A 70 18.03 -2.01 -0.70
CA LYS A 70 18.74 -2.62 -1.84
C LYS A 70 17.91 -2.63 -3.13
N SER A 71 16.68 -2.10 -3.09
CA SER A 71 15.75 -2.05 -4.20
C SER A 71 14.81 -0.86 -4.08
N ASN A 72 14.28 -0.43 -5.21
CA ASN A 72 13.28 0.60 -5.35
C ASN A 72 11.89 0.00 -5.52
N ASP A 73 10.88 0.74 -5.08
CA ASP A 73 9.48 0.41 -5.33
C ASP A 73 8.83 1.57 -6.08
N PHE A 74 7.94 1.28 -7.03
CA PHE A 74 7.27 2.28 -7.86
C PHE A 74 5.76 2.18 -7.67
N LYS A 75 5.15 3.27 -7.21
CA LYS A 75 3.71 3.42 -7.05
C LYS A 75 3.11 4.04 -8.30
N PHE A 76 1.93 3.59 -8.70
CA PHE A 76 1.17 4.17 -9.80
C PHE A 76 -0.33 3.98 -9.58
N THR A 77 -1.16 4.88 -10.11
CA THR A 77 -2.62 4.76 -10.12
C THR A 77 -3.08 4.09 -11.40
N VAL A 78 -4.12 3.25 -11.35
CA VAL A 78 -4.69 2.60 -12.54
C VAL A 78 -6.08 3.17 -12.78
N THR A 79 -6.34 3.67 -13.99
CA THR A 79 -7.60 4.35 -14.31
C THR A 79 -8.69 3.42 -14.84
N ASP A 80 -8.33 2.25 -15.37
CA ASP A 80 -9.28 1.21 -15.74
C ASP A 80 -9.35 0.10 -14.68
N LEU A 81 -10.57 -0.18 -14.20
CA LEU A 81 -10.81 -1.20 -13.16
C LEU A 81 -10.48 -2.62 -13.64
N ASN A 82 -10.67 -2.93 -14.93
CA ASN A 82 -10.39 -4.26 -15.46
C ASN A 82 -8.88 -4.47 -15.52
N GLU A 83 -8.12 -3.47 -15.97
CA GLU A 83 -6.66 -3.51 -15.94
C GLU A 83 -6.13 -3.61 -14.50
N TYR A 84 -6.74 -2.87 -13.56
CA TYR A 84 -6.39 -2.95 -12.14
C TYR A 84 -6.56 -4.38 -11.59
N ASN A 85 -7.74 -4.98 -11.79
CA ASN A 85 -8.02 -6.34 -11.33
C ASN A 85 -7.12 -7.37 -12.03
N THR A 86 -6.93 -7.25 -13.34
CA THR A 86 -6.05 -8.14 -14.11
C THR A 86 -4.61 -8.08 -13.60
N ALA A 87 -4.09 -6.88 -13.33
CA ALA A 87 -2.74 -6.70 -12.80
C ALA A 87 -2.59 -7.29 -11.38
N LEU A 88 -3.64 -7.22 -10.56
CA LEU A 88 -3.67 -7.85 -9.24
C LEU A 88 -3.74 -9.38 -9.32
N GLU A 89 -4.58 -9.93 -10.19
CA GLU A 89 -4.71 -11.37 -10.40
C GLU A 89 -3.40 -11.99 -10.91
N LEU A 90 -2.72 -11.30 -11.83
CA LEU A 90 -1.41 -11.71 -12.31
C LEU A 90 -0.34 -11.61 -11.20
N GLY A 91 -0.43 -10.59 -10.35
CA GLY A 91 0.49 -10.35 -9.23
C GLY A 91 1.94 -10.06 -9.62
N ARG A 92 2.24 -9.97 -10.93
CA ARG A 92 3.58 -9.75 -11.46
C ARG A 92 3.58 -9.01 -12.80
N ILE A 93 4.68 -8.34 -13.09
CA ILE A 93 4.92 -7.60 -14.33
C ILE A 93 6.33 -7.85 -14.84
N SER A 94 6.50 -7.93 -16.15
CA SER A 94 7.82 -8.01 -16.78
C SER A 94 8.40 -6.62 -16.98
N ILE A 95 9.54 -6.33 -16.35
CA ILE A 95 10.31 -5.11 -16.54
C ILE A 95 11.76 -5.52 -16.82
N CYS A 96 12.31 -5.11 -17.97
CA CYS A 96 13.67 -5.48 -18.42
C CYS A 96 13.96 -6.99 -18.34
N ASN A 97 13.03 -7.83 -18.83
CA ASN A 97 13.15 -9.29 -18.79
C ASN A 97 13.19 -9.89 -17.36
N ARG A 98 12.75 -9.14 -16.35
CA ARG A 98 12.58 -9.64 -14.98
C ARG A 98 11.12 -9.58 -14.58
N TRP A 99 10.64 -10.66 -13.97
CA TRP A 99 9.31 -10.68 -13.36
C TRP A 99 9.38 -10.05 -11.97
N LEU A 100 8.72 -8.91 -11.81
CA LEU A 100 8.65 -8.16 -10.57
C LEU A 100 7.24 -8.23 -9.99
N THR A 101 7.15 -8.25 -8.67
CA THR A 101 5.86 -8.36 -7.96
C THR A 101 5.05 -7.08 -8.08
N ILE A 102 3.76 -7.22 -8.39
CA ILE A 102 2.75 -6.18 -8.26
C ILE A 102 1.91 -6.46 -7.02
N THR A 103 1.72 -5.43 -6.20
CA THR A 103 0.82 -5.50 -5.04
C THR A 103 -0.08 -4.27 -4.97
N PRO A 104 -1.25 -4.35 -4.33
CA PRO A 104 -2.04 -3.16 -4.03
C PRO A 104 -1.24 -2.21 -3.14
N PHE A 105 -1.36 -0.90 -3.41
CA PHE A 105 -0.80 0.12 -2.53
C PHE A 105 -1.67 0.24 -1.27
N LEU A 106 -1.11 -0.17 -0.13
CA LEU A 106 -1.76 0.00 1.16
C LEU A 106 -1.47 1.40 1.68
N THR A 107 -2.42 2.29 1.48
CA THR A 107 -2.36 3.67 1.98
C THR A 107 -2.39 3.63 3.51
N GLY A 108 -1.69 4.55 4.18
CA GLY A 108 -1.68 4.62 5.65
C GLY A 108 -3.09 4.71 6.26
N TYR A 109 -4.06 5.26 5.51
CA TYR A 109 -5.48 5.32 5.91
C TYR A 109 -6.20 3.96 5.91
N ARG A 110 -5.67 2.93 5.25
CA ARG A 110 -6.18 1.55 5.29
C ARG A 110 -5.43 0.64 6.25
N MET A 111 -4.32 1.08 6.84
CA MET A 111 -3.80 0.41 8.01
C MET A 111 -4.58 0.91 9.21
N THR A 112 -5.71 0.27 9.53
CA THR A 112 -6.22 0.31 10.90
C THR A 112 -5.16 -0.33 11.77
N PHE A 113 -4.26 0.49 12.31
CA PHE A 113 -3.42 0.07 13.43
C PHE A 113 -4.26 0.24 14.67
N CYS A 114 -4.29 -0.79 15.50
CA CYS A 114 -4.90 -0.63 16.81
C CYS A 114 -4.07 0.37 17.62
N THR A 115 -4.68 1.41 18.18
CA THR A 115 -3.96 2.38 19.02
C THR A 115 -3.52 1.83 20.37
N LYS A 116 -4.02 0.64 20.77
CA LYS A 116 -3.61 -0.09 21.98
C LYS A 116 -2.50 -1.11 21.71
N CYS A 117 -2.66 -2.00 20.73
CA CYS A 117 -1.69 -3.07 20.45
C CYS A 117 -0.77 -2.79 19.25
N TRP A 118 -1.02 -1.73 18.48
CA TRP A 118 -0.21 -1.30 17.33
C TRP A 118 0.01 -2.35 16.22
N LYS A 119 -0.76 -3.46 16.23
CA LYS A 119 -0.80 -4.43 15.13
C LYS A 119 -1.50 -3.84 13.91
N ILE A 120 -0.97 -4.14 12.73
CA ILE A 120 -1.50 -3.71 11.43
C ILE A 120 -2.63 -4.66 11.02
N GLY A 121 -3.78 -4.11 10.59
CA GLY A 121 -4.83 -4.90 9.91
C GLY A 121 -5.72 -5.75 10.82
N GLN A 122 -5.68 -5.59 12.14
CA GLN A 122 -6.61 -6.30 13.03
C GLN A 122 -8.05 -5.80 12.87
N VAL A 123 -8.98 -6.72 12.65
CA VAL A 123 -10.43 -6.48 12.73
C VAL A 123 -10.81 -6.30 14.20
N ARG A 124 -11.73 -5.36 14.51
CA ARG A 124 -12.10 -5.00 15.90
C ARG A 124 -12.51 -6.19 16.77
N GLU A 125 -13.09 -7.24 16.17
CA GLU A 125 -13.55 -8.45 16.86
C GLU A 125 -12.41 -9.38 17.31
N GLN A 126 -11.23 -9.31 16.68
CA GLN A 126 -10.04 -10.09 17.03
C GLN A 126 -9.18 -9.40 18.11
N PHE A 127 -9.68 -8.31 18.69
CA PHE A 127 -8.95 -7.52 19.66
C PHE A 127 -8.93 -8.21 21.03
N LYS A 128 -7.80 -8.82 21.40
CA LYS A 128 -7.53 -9.20 22.79
C LYS A 128 -7.20 -7.93 23.59
N ALA A 129 -8.15 -7.48 24.40
CA ALA A 129 -8.09 -6.21 25.13
C ALA A 129 -6.92 -6.07 26.14
N SER A 130 -6.24 -7.17 26.47
CA SER A 130 -5.20 -7.24 27.50
C SER A 130 -3.79 -6.91 27.03
N LEU A 131 -3.55 -6.74 25.72
CA LEU A 131 -2.21 -6.56 25.17
C LEU A 131 -1.97 -5.11 24.74
N GLN A 132 -1.46 -4.31 25.67
CA GLN A 132 -0.96 -2.97 25.35
C GLN A 132 0.48 -3.08 24.87
N ARG A 133 0.85 -2.35 23.83
CA ARG A 133 2.22 -2.35 23.28
C ARG A 133 2.80 -0.95 23.21
N CYS A 134 4.12 -0.82 23.35
CA CYS A 134 4.81 0.45 23.15
C CYS A 134 4.67 0.91 21.70
N ARG A 135 4.29 2.18 21.46
CA ARG A 135 4.18 2.75 20.10
C ARG A 135 5.51 2.70 19.32
N VAL A 136 6.62 2.83 20.03
CA VAL A 136 7.96 2.97 19.43
C VAL A 136 8.62 1.61 19.22
N TYR A 137 8.56 0.73 20.22
CA TYR A 137 9.26 -0.57 20.21
C TYR A 137 8.34 -1.77 20.00
N LEU A 138 7.03 -1.60 20.14
CA LEU A 138 5.99 -2.63 19.90
C LEU A 138 6.05 -3.83 20.86
N ASP A 139 6.90 -3.78 21.88
CA ASP A 139 6.91 -4.70 23.01
C ASP A 139 5.67 -4.53 23.89
N GLU A 140 5.27 -5.64 24.51
CA GLU A 140 4.11 -5.70 25.41
C GLU A 140 4.42 -4.96 26.70
N ILE A 141 3.52 -4.07 27.09
CA ILE A 141 3.60 -3.28 28.31
C ILE A 141 2.43 -3.66 29.20
N SER A 142 2.75 -4.05 30.43
CA SER A 142 1.77 -4.28 31.49
C SER A 142 1.20 -2.95 32.01
N LYS A 143 2.04 -1.93 32.15
CA LYS A 143 1.66 -0.56 32.57
C LYS A 143 2.46 0.50 31.82
N LYS A 144 1.80 1.58 31.42
CA LYS A 144 2.40 2.69 30.64
C LYS A 144 3.44 3.49 31.44
N GLU A 145 3.26 3.59 32.75
CA GLU A 145 4.07 4.40 33.66
C GLU A 145 5.42 3.76 34.00
N GLU A 146 5.51 2.43 33.95
CA GLU A 146 6.71 1.65 34.28
C GLU A 146 7.57 1.34 33.04
N HIS A 147 7.14 1.78 31.85
CA HIS A 147 7.81 1.45 30.60
C HIS A 147 8.99 2.38 30.28
N ASN A 148 10.21 1.86 30.41
CA ASN A 148 11.40 2.52 29.87
C ASN A 148 11.67 2.08 28.42
N CYS A 149 11.42 2.97 27.47
CA CYS A 149 11.53 2.66 26.04
C CYS A 149 12.99 2.62 25.59
N THR A 150 13.44 1.47 25.10
CA THR A 150 14.79 1.25 24.57
C THR A 150 15.04 1.92 23.21
N LYS A 151 14.02 2.49 22.58
CA LYS A 151 14.03 3.15 21.25
C LYS A 151 14.58 2.31 20.09
N ARG A 152 14.73 0.99 20.27
CA ARG A 152 15.10 0.09 19.17
C ARG A 152 13.88 -0.17 18.30
N GLN A 153 14.07 -0.37 17.00
CA GLN A 153 12.96 -0.54 16.06
C GLN A 153 12.69 -2.05 15.85
N LYS A 154 11.44 -2.48 16.01
CA LYS A 154 10.98 -3.86 15.79
C LYS A 154 9.80 -3.92 14.81
N CYS A 155 9.55 -5.11 14.28
CA CYS A 155 8.45 -5.36 13.37
C CYS A 155 7.13 -5.50 14.12
N ALA A 156 6.13 -4.69 13.75
CA ALA A 156 4.77 -4.76 14.31
C ALA A 156 4.03 -6.07 13.99
N GLN A 157 4.48 -6.77 12.94
CA GLN A 157 3.87 -7.97 12.43
C GLN A 157 4.42 -9.24 13.11
N CYS A 158 5.75 -9.38 13.20
CA CYS A 158 6.41 -10.60 13.70
C CYS A 158 7.24 -10.39 14.99
N GLY A 159 7.41 -9.16 15.46
CA GLY A 159 8.17 -8.86 16.69
C GLY A 159 9.70 -8.93 16.55
N SER A 160 10.22 -9.31 15.39
CA SER A 160 11.66 -9.39 15.11
C SER A 160 12.32 -8.01 14.92
N GLU A 161 13.66 -7.97 15.01
CA GLU A 161 14.48 -6.76 14.86
C GLU A 161 14.63 -6.30 13.39
N HIS A 162 13.51 -5.95 12.77
CA HIS A 162 13.48 -5.30 11.46
C HIS A 162 12.23 -4.42 11.31
N ASN A 163 12.16 -3.64 10.24
CA ASN A 163 10.98 -2.81 9.96
C ASN A 163 9.76 -3.65 9.57
N SER A 164 8.54 -3.23 9.94
CA SER A 164 7.30 -3.94 9.61
C SER A 164 7.04 -4.12 8.11
N LEU A 165 7.70 -3.31 7.28
CA LEU A 165 7.63 -3.36 5.82
C LEU A 165 8.90 -3.94 5.19
N HIS A 166 9.80 -4.52 5.98
CA HIS A 166 11.03 -5.13 5.51
C HIS A 166 10.74 -6.41 4.72
N GLY A 167 11.45 -6.64 3.60
CA GLY A 167 11.17 -7.74 2.68
C GLY A 167 11.40 -9.15 3.26
N THR A 168 12.10 -9.26 4.40
CA THR A 168 12.32 -10.53 5.12
C THR A 168 11.27 -10.80 6.20
N CYS A 169 10.24 -9.95 6.33
CA CYS A 169 9.14 -10.18 7.25
C CYS A 169 8.27 -11.32 6.73
N HIS A 170 8.52 -12.55 7.20
CA HIS A 170 7.86 -13.77 6.73
C HIS A 170 6.40 -13.96 7.20
N THR A 171 5.79 -12.98 7.88
CA THR A 171 4.37 -13.04 8.19
C THR A 171 3.56 -12.73 6.94
N THR A 172 3.11 -13.79 6.28
CA THR A 172 2.03 -13.78 5.30
C THR A 172 0.89 -12.94 5.87
N ILE A 173 0.53 -11.85 5.19
CA ILE A 173 -0.70 -11.12 5.49
C ILE A 173 -1.83 -12.10 5.16
N SER A 174 -2.30 -12.84 6.16
CA SER A 174 -3.57 -13.54 6.05
C SER A 174 -4.63 -12.45 6.19
N ILE A 175 -5.16 -12.04 5.05
CA ILE A 175 -6.34 -11.16 4.97
C ILE A 175 -7.55 -11.99 5.40
#